data_AF-A0A6J6N9L8-F1
#
_entry.id   AF-A0A6J6N9L8-F1
#
_cell.length_a   1.000
_cell.length_b   1.000
_cell.length_c   1.000
_cell.angle_alpha   90.00
_cell.angle_beta   90.00
_cell.angle_gamma   90.00
#
_symmetry.space_group_name_H-M   'P 1'
#
loop_
_entity.id
_entity.type
_entity.pdbx_description
1 polymer ?
#
loop_
_entity_poly.entity_id
_entity_poly.type
_entity_poly.pdbx_seq_one_letter_code
_entity_poly.pdbx_strand_id
1 'polypeptide(L)'
;MEPMIYISLAMNILVLILIVILMSIKSPIVDQTWGAFTAARGILMSIYLSILVVSVLLLFKPAPALVAALLLVQVVYQLTTPFTVGKFSHPVVISNLVISALHIATLVTIYLALGERLLQTS
;
A
#
# COMPACT_ATOMS: atom_id res chain seq x y z
N MET A 1 -9.97 12.32 -11.11
CA MET A 1 -9.73 10.86 -11.04
C MET A 1 -8.31 10.49 -11.44
N GLU A 2 -7.92 10.72 -12.70
CA GLU A 2 -6.60 10.31 -13.20
C GLU A 2 -5.42 10.79 -12.33
N PRO A 3 -5.30 12.07 -11.96
CA PRO A 3 -4.14 12.52 -11.18
C PRO A 3 -4.06 11.85 -9.80
N MET A 4 -5.19 11.59 -9.13
CA MET A 4 -5.20 10.93 -7.81
C MET A 4 -4.80 9.45 -7.90
N ILE A 5 -5.18 8.76 -8.98
CA ILE A 5 -4.74 7.39 -9.23
C ILE A 5 -3.22 7.36 -9.42
N TYR A 6 -2.66 8.24 -10.25
CA TYR A 6 -1.22 8.31 -10.46
C TYR A 6 -0.47 8.69 -9.18
N ILE A 7 -0.95 9.67 -8.42
CA ILE A 7 -0.34 10.09 -7.14
C ILE A 7 -0.31 8.92 -6.15
N SER A 8 -1.43 8.21 -5.99
CA SER A 8 -1.50 7.07 -5.06
C SER A 8 -0.65 5.90 -5.51
N LEU A 9 -0.63 5.58 -6.82
CA LEU A 9 0.27 4.55 -7.35
C LEU A 9 1.75 4.93 -7.17
N ALA A 10 2.12 6.18 -7.46
CA ALA A 10 3.49 6.66 -7.31
C ALA A 10 3.94 6.64 -5.84
N MET A 11 3.08 7.11 -4.92
CA MET A 11 3.37 7.06 -3.49
C MET A 11 3.50 5.62 -3.00
N ASN A 12 2.60 4.74 -3.45
CA ASN A 12 2.69 3.32 -3.12
C ASN A 12 4.00 2.68 -3.60
N ILE A 13 4.40 2.95 -4.84
CA ILE A 13 5.67 2.49 -5.41
C ILE A 13 6.86 3.01 -4.58
N LEU A 14 6.88 4.31 -4.28
CA LEU A 14 7.96 4.94 -3.53
C LEU A 14 8.15 4.30 -2.14
N VAL A 15 7.03 4.13 -1.41
CA VAL A 15 7.06 3.51 -0.08
C VAL A 15 7.48 2.04 -0.17
N LEU A 16 6.93 1.28 -1.11
CA LEU A 16 7.25 -0.14 -1.24
C LEU A 16 8.71 -0.37 -1.62
N ILE A 17 9.29 0.46 -2.49
CA ILE A 17 10.72 0.42 -2.79
C ILE A 17 11.53 0.62 -1.51
N LEU A 18 11.21 1.65 -0.72
CA LEU A 18 11.90 1.93 0.54
C LEU A 18 11.78 0.75 1.52
N ILE A 19 10.58 0.20 1.69
CA ILE A 19 10.35 -0.94 2.60
C ILE A 19 11.09 -2.18 2.13
N VAL A 20 11.02 -2.54 0.86
CA VAL A 20 11.71 -3.73 0.31
C VAL A 20 13.23 -3.58 0.47
N ILE A 21 13.79 -2.39 0.22
CA ILE A 21 15.22 -2.12 0.45
C ILE A 21 15.56 -2.28 1.93
N LEU A 22 14.83 -1.61 2.82
CA LEU A 22 15.10 -1.67 4.27
C LEU A 22 15.00 -3.10 4.81
N MET A 23 14.01 -3.86 4.38
CA MET A 23 13.84 -5.27 4.77
C MET A 23 14.92 -6.20 4.19
N SER A 24 15.58 -5.80 3.10
CA SER A 24 16.67 -6.58 2.47
C SER A 24 18.04 -6.32 3.12
N ILE A 25 18.21 -5.17 3.78
CA ILE A 25 19.47 -4.79 4.42
C ILE A 25 19.65 -5.58 5.73
N LYS A 26 20.86 -6.12 5.92
CA LYS A 26 21.31 -6.63 7.21
C LYS A 26 21.83 -5.45 8.03
N SER A 27 21.04 -4.98 8.98
CA SER A 27 21.40 -3.87 9.86
C SER A 27 20.81 -4.09 11.25
N PRO A 28 21.59 -3.88 12.33
CA PRO A 28 21.08 -3.97 13.70
C PRO A 28 19.89 -3.04 13.97
N ILE A 29 19.79 -1.90 13.28
CA ILE A 29 18.69 -0.93 13.40
C ILE A 29 17.41 -1.50 12.78
N VAL A 30 17.56 -2.14 11.60
CA VAL A 30 16.45 -2.81 10.91
C VAL A 30 15.97 -4.00 11.72
N ASP A 31 16.89 -4.80 12.26
CA ASP A 31 16.54 -5.99 13.04
C ASP A 31 15.87 -5.62 14.38
N GLN A 32 16.18 -4.47 14.98
CA GLN A 32 15.46 -3.95 16.15
C GLN A 32 14.01 -3.52 15.83
N THR A 33 13.74 -3.11 14.59
CA THR A 33 12.41 -2.63 14.17
C THR A 33 11.55 -3.75 13.58
N TRP A 34 12.11 -4.58 12.69
CA TRP A 34 11.38 -5.62 11.96
C TRP A 34 11.67 -7.05 12.45
N GLY A 35 12.55 -7.21 13.45
CA GLY A 35 13.09 -8.51 13.83
C GLY A 35 14.18 -8.99 12.86
N ALA A 36 14.92 -10.01 13.30
CA ALA A 36 15.96 -10.64 12.49
C ALA A 36 15.40 -11.16 11.15
N PHE A 37 16.27 -11.28 10.14
CA PHE A 37 15.88 -11.85 8.86
C PHE A 37 15.53 -13.34 9.01
N THR A 38 14.23 -13.64 8.95
CA THR A 38 13.68 -15.00 9.03
C THR A 38 12.88 -15.34 7.77
N ALA A 39 12.49 -16.61 7.60
CA ALA A 39 11.61 -17.01 6.50
C ALA A 39 10.31 -16.18 6.46
N ALA A 40 9.73 -15.84 7.62
CA ALA A 40 8.54 -14.99 7.71
C ALA A 40 8.78 -13.58 7.15
N ARG A 41 9.93 -12.96 7.48
CA ARG A 41 10.34 -11.65 6.92
C ARG A 41 10.52 -11.72 5.40
N GLY A 42 11.09 -12.81 4.90
CA GLY A 42 11.24 -13.06 3.46
C GLY A 42 9.90 -13.22 2.72
N ILE A 43 8.94 -13.95 3.30
CA ILE A 43 7.59 -14.10 2.74
C ILE A 43 6.89 -12.73 2.67
N LEU A 44 6.95 -11.95 3.75
CA LEU A 44 6.35 -10.61 3.78
C LEU A 44 6.98 -9.68 2.74
N MET A 45 8.30 -9.74 2.59
CA MET A 45 9.02 -9.01 1.54
C MET A 45 8.55 -9.42 0.13
N SER A 46 8.32 -10.71 -0.11
CA SER A 46 7.78 -11.19 -1.38
C SER A 46 6.38 -10.64 -1.66
N ILE A 47 5.53 -10.50 -0.64
CA ILE A 47 4.20 -9.89 -0.79
C ILE A 47 4.34 -8.41 -1.18
N TYR A 48 5.19 -7.65 -0.50
CA TYR A 48 5.45 -6.25 -0.86
C TYR A 48 6.03 -6.10 -2.27
N LEU A 49 6.92 -7.00 -2.68
CA LEU A 49 7.47 -7.01 -4.03
C LEU A 49 6.38 -7.28 -5.09
N SER A 50 5.47 -8.23 -4.83
CA SER A 50 4.33 -8.48 -5.71
C SER A 50 3.43 -7.24 -5.84
N ILE A 51 3.12 -6.56 -4.73
CA ILE A 51 2.33 -5.31 -4.74
C ILE A 51 3.08 -4.24 -5.54
N LEU A 52 4.40 -4.12 -5.38
CA LEU A 52 5.22 -3.15 -6.10
C LEU A 52 5.18 -3.41 -7.60
N VAL A 53 5.39 -4.65 -8.04
CA VAL A 53 5.33 -5.04 -9.46
C VAL A 53 3.95 -4.71 -10.05
N VAL A 54 2.87 -5.11 -9.38
CA VAL A 54 1.51 -4.81 -9.85
C VAL A 54 1.25 -3.29 -9.91
N SER A 55 1.77 -2.53 -8.94
CA SER A 55 1.64 -1.07 -8.93
C SER A 55 2.36 -0.43 -10.12
N VAL A 56 3.57 -0.89 -10.43
CA VAL A 56 4.33 -0.42 -11.60
C VAL A 56 3.59 -0.73 -12.90
N LEU A 57 3.04 -1.95 -13.04
CA LEU A 57 2.26 -2.33 -14.21
C LEU A 57 1.01 -1.45 -14.38
N LEU A 58 0.29 -1.19 -13.27
CA LEU A 58 -0.89 -0.32 -13.28
C LEU A 58 -0.54 1.16 -13.49
N LEU A 59 0.70 1.58 -13.24
CA LEU A 59 1.15 2.94 -13.56
C LEU A 59 1.22 3.17 -15.09
N PHE A 60 1.61 2.16 -15.87
CA PHE A 60 1.66 2.26 -17.33
C PHE A 60 0.28 2.15 -18.00
N LYS A 61 -0.62 1.35 -17.42
CA LYS A 61 -1.99 1.16 -17.92
C LYS A 61 -2.98 1.15 -16.76
N PRO A 62 -3.37 2.33 -16.24
CA PRO A 62 -4.25 2.40 -15.09
C PRO A 62 -5.66 1.94 -15.44
N ALA A 63 -6.08 0.85 -14.80
CA ALA A 63 -7.46 0.41 -14.78
C ALA A 63 -8.06 0.76 -13.40
N PRO A 64 -9.00 1.72 -13.29
CA PRO A 64 -9.49 2.21 -12.00
C PRO A 64 -10.00 1.12 -11.06
N ALA A 65 -10.67 0.09 -11.58
CA ALA A 65 -11.15 -1.04 -10.79
C ALA A 65 -9.99 -1.88 -10.19
N LEU A 66 -8.94 -2.13 -10.96
CA LEU A 66 -7.77 -2.88 -10.48
C LEU A 66 -6.95 -2.06 -9.47
N VAL A 67 -6.84 -0.75 -9.71
CA VAL A 67 -6.21 0.18 -8.75
C VAL A 67 -7.00 0.19 -7.44
N ALA A 68 -8.33 0.29 -7.51
CA ALA A 68 -9.17 0.25 -6.32
C ALA A 68 -8.99 -1.06 -5.54
N ALA A 69 -8.99 -2.21 -6.23
CA ALA A 69 -8.75 -3.50 -5.57
C ALA A 69 -7.35 -3.56 -4.89
N LEU A 70 -6.31 -3.11 -5.59
CA LEU A 70 -4.94 -3.07 -5.07
C LEU A 70 -4.84 -2.16 -3.81
N LEU A 71 -5.39 -0.95 -3.89
CA LEU A 71 -5.37 0.01 -2.78
C LEU A 71 -6.21 -0.48 -1.60
N LEU A 72 -7.36 -1.12 -1.86
CA LEU A 72 -8.23 -1.66 -0.81
C LEU A 72 -7.51 -2.72 0.02
N VAL A 73 -6.85 -3.69 -0.62
CA VAL A 73 -6.07 -4.73 0.09
C VAL A 73 -5.03 -4.08 0.99
N GLN A 74 -4.35 -3.04 0.50
CA GLN A 74 -3.36 -2.32 1.29
C GLN A 74 -3.97 -1.56 2.46
N VAL A 75 -5.09 -0.86 2.27
CA VAL A 75 -5.79 -0.16 3.35
C VAL A 75 -6.19 -1.16 4.44
N VAL A 76 -6.76 -2.31 4.08
CA VAL A 76 -7.13 -3.35 5.05
C VAL A 76 -5.91 -3.85 5.82
N TYR A 77 -4.83 -4.18 5.13
CA TYR A 77 -3.57 -4.60 5.77
C TYR A 77 -3.03 -3.50 6.72
N GLN A 78 -2.96 -2.25 6.25
CA GLN A 78 -2.40 -1.13 7.02
C GLN A 78 -3.23 -0.81 8.25
N LEU A 79 -4.56 -0.85 8.16
CA LEU A 79 -5.47 -0.65 9.29
C LEU A 79 -5.47 -1.81 10.29
N THR A 80 -5.21 -3.03 9.84
CA THR A 80 -5.12 -4.21 10.71
C THR A 80 -3.73 -4.40 11.34
N THR A 81 -2.69 -3.76 10.78
CA THR A 81 -1.31 -3.85 11.28
C THR A 81 -1.15 -3.47 12.77
N PRO A 82 -1.74 -2.38 13.30
CA PRO A 82 -1.59 -2.03 14.72
C PRO A 82 -2.05 -3.14 15.68
N PHE A 83 -3.11 -3.86 15.31
CA PHE A 83 -3.69 -4.92 16.13
C PHE A 83 -2.87 -6.21 16.06
N THR A 84 -2.29 -6.51 14.91
CA THR A 84 -1.45 -7.71 14.70
C THR A 84 -0.05 -7.53 15.27
N VAL A 85 0.53 -6.33 15.17
CA VAL A 85 1.81 -5.96 15.80
C VAL A 85 1.64 -5.68 17.30
N GLY A 86 0.43 -5.33 17.74
CA GLY A 86 0.11 -5.03 19.14
C GLY A 86 0.70 -3.70 19.64
N LYS A 87 1.22 -2.85 18.75
CA LYS A 87 1.86 -1.57 19.10
C LYS A 87 1.52 -0.48 18.09
N PHE A 88 0.74 0.51 18.51
CA PHE A 88 0.39 1.68 17.69
C PHE A 88 1.56 2.67 17.51
N SER A 89 2.49 2.70 18.46
CA SER A 89 3.68 3.57 18.42
C SER A 89 4.81 3.04 17.54
N HIS A 90 4.62 1.87 16.91
CA HIS A 90 5.64 1.29 16.04
C HIS A 90 5.82 2.18 14.79
N PRO A 91 7.05 2.55 14.39
CA PRO A 91 7.28 3.50 13.30
C PRO A 91 6.62 3.06 11.99
N VAL A 92 6.68 1.76 11.67
CA VAL A 92 6.04 1.18 10.48
C VAL A 92 4.51 1.27 10.56
N VAL A 93 3.93 1.09 11.75
CA VAL A 93 2.48 1.19 11.94
C VAL A 93 2.02 2.62 11.69
N ILE A 94 2.75 3.61 12.20
CA ILE A 94 2.47 5.02 11.97
C ILE A 94 2.54 5.35 10.47
N SER A 95 3.60 4.93 9.77
CA SER A 95 3.73 5.13 8.33
C SER A 95 2.57 4.50 7.55
N ASN A 96 2.22 3.24 7.87
CA ASN A 96 1.09 2.54 7.27
C ASN A 96 -0.23 3.30 7.49
N LEU A 97 -0.51 3.81 8.68
CA LEU A 97 -1.75 4.54 8.95
C LEU A 97 -1.83 5.84 8.14
N VAL A 98 -0.73 6.60 8.03
CA VAL A 98 -0.68 7.82 7.21
C VAL A 98 -0.93 7.53 5.73
N ILE A 99 -0.29 6.49 5.18
CA ILE A 99 -0.47 6.10 3.78
C ILE A 99 -1.90 5.59 3.53
N SER A 100 -2.47 4.87 4.50
CA SER A 100 -3.84 4.37 4.39
C SER A 100 -4.85 5.50 4.23
N ALA A 101 -4.64 6.64 4.89
CA ALA A 101 -5.51 7.81 4.74
C ALA A 101 -5.51 8.37 3.31
N LEU A 102 -4.33 8.45 2.68
CA LEU A 102 -4.20 8.86 1.27
C LEU A 102 -4.92 7.88 0.33
N HIS A 103 -4.72 6.58 0.55
CA HIS A 103 -5.35 5.54 -0.26
C HIS A 103 -6.88 5.51 -0.08
N ILE A 104 -7.38 5.72 1.14
CA ILE A 104 -8.82 5.86 1.42
C ILE A 104 -9.41 7.04 0.64
N ALA A 105 -8.75 8.21 0.66
CA ALA A 105 -9.22 9.36 -0.12
C ALA A 105 -9.32 9.03 -1.61
N THR A 106 -8.34 8.31 -2.15
CA THR A 106 -8.35 7.86 -3.56
C THR A 106 -9.48 6.87 -3.83
N LEU A 107 -9.70 5.89 -2.96
CA LEU A 107 -10.81 4.93 -3.08
C LEU A 107 -12.18 5.64 -3.08
N VAL A 108 -12.38 6.62 -2.21
CA VAL A 108 -13.60 7.42 -2.19
C VAL A 108 -13.81 8.14 -3.53
N THR A 109 -12.76 8.74 -4.09
CA THR A 109 -12.89 9.42 -5.39
C THR A 109 -13.19 8.47 -6.55
N ILE A 110 -12.65 7.25 -6.52
CA ILE A 110 -12.98 6.22 -7.52
C ILE A 110 -14.44 5.78 -7.36
N TYR A 111 -14.90 5.58 -6.12
CA TYR A 111 -16.27 5.17 -5.82
C TYR A 111 -17.30 6.22 -6.27
N LEU A 112 -17.09 7.49 -5.90
CA LEU A 112 -18.00 8.58 -6.26
C LEU A 112 -18.12 8.72 -7.78
N ALA A 113 -17.00 8.67 -8.50
CA ALA A 113 -17.01 8.79 -9.94
C ALA A 113 -17.63 7.58 -10.65
N LEU A 114 -17.55 6.38 -10.06
CA LEU A 114 -18.29 5.22 -10.55
C LEU A 114 -19.80 5.42 -10.38
N GLY A 115 -20.23 5.94 -9.24
CA GLY A 115 -21.64 6.26 -8.98
C GLY A 115 -22.22 7.26 -9.97
N GLU A 116 -21.50 8.35 -10.27
CA GLU A 116 -21.92 9.34 -11.28
C GLU A 116 -22.10 8.73 -12.67
N ARG A 117 -21.20 7.82 -13.08
CA ARG A 117 -21.29 7.15 -14.39
C ARG A 117 -22.50 6.23 -14.49
N LEU A 118 -22.84 5.51 -13.42
CA LEU A 118 -24.00 4.62 -13.40
C LEU A 118 -25.32 5.41 -13.47
N LEU A 119 -25.39 6.56 -12.81
CA LEU A 119 -26.56 7.45 -12.84
C LEU A 119 -26.76 8.16 -14.19
N GLN A 120 -25.69 8.39 -14.97
CA GLN A 120 -25.78 8.94 -16.32
C GLN A 120 -26.26 7.92 -17.36
N THR A 121 -26.19 6.63 -17.04
CA THR A 121 -26.60 5.52 -17.93
C THR A 121 -28.01 4.98 -17.65
N SER A 122 -28.70 5.51 -16.64
CA SER A 122 -30.09 5.20 -16.26
C SER A 122 -31.05 6.29 -16.70
#